data_AF-A0AAW1DN78-F1
#
_entry.id   AF-A0AAW1DN78-F1
#
_cell.length_a   1.000
_cell.length_b   1.000
_cell.length_c   1.000
_cell.angle_alpha   90.00
_cell.angle_beta   90.00
_cell.angle_gamma   90.00
#
_symmetry.space_group_name_H-M   'P 1'
#
loop_
_entity.id
_entity.type
_entity.pdbx_description
1 polymer ?
#
loop_
_entity_poly.entity_id
_entity_poly.type
_entity_poly.pdbx_seq_one_letter_code
_entity_poly.pdbx_strand_id
1 'polypeptide(L)'
;MGAIYLWYDEYIYLDFTHPYLNSIITVLVPKPHQLPEWMIPVNTFRPSIWIAVIISLAVIVISLYFVNKYTDIIVPKELKVKSFSSWSGVTLQAIGMALLQPPGTRLPFGSPLRRFFTLSEVFFLLFTTIYSAALASILTVPAYYPAIDDGRQLYESGIHWVSSHDAWVYSIRNASEPYLRGLVDRFEAHDTETLKKLAKKDGYAFPIEIMTGGHVTQQEHLSEEMISGLHVMKHELYGSPSVMILRKGSPYTEYFTSLIHRCIDGGLLLYWESYVTVKYLSTRLQTALQLSKSSAHELTEPVKLKLDHVQGAFIVLFLGTIIALIVFIIEKYSNKLNKNHRLSRQQFLN
;
A
#
# COMPACT_ATOMS: atom_id res chain seq x y z
N MET A 1 3.15 37.40 -21.78
CA MET A 1 3.48 35.97 -21.84
C MET A 1 2.36 35.23 -21.14
N GLY A 2 1.80 34.18 -21.75
CA GLY A 2 0.76 33.34 -21.14
C GLY A 2 1.34 31.96 -20.85
N ALA A 3 0.74 31.18 -19.95
CA ALA A 3 1.17 29.81 -19.65
C ALA A 3 0.74 28.86 -20.77
N ILE A 4 1.43 28.90 -21.91
CA ILE A 4 1.12 28.08 -23.09
C ILE A 4 2.29 27.17 -23.40
N TYR A 5 1.98 25.91 -23.66
CA TYR A 5 2.96 24.86 -23.93
C TYR A 5 3.28 24.73 -25.41
N LEU A 6 4.30 23.92 -25.69
CA LEU A 6 4.68 23.53 -27.05
C LEU A 6 3.67 22.53 -27.63
N TRP A 7 2.51 23.04 -28.04
CA TRP A 7 1.52 22.23 -28.74
C TRP A 7 1.77 22.22 -30.24
N TYR A 8 1.85 21.02 -30.81
CA TYR A 8 2.22 20.81 -32.20
C TYR A 8 1.16 21.37 -33.17
N ASP A 9 -0.12 21.17 -32.88
CA ASP A 9 -1.21 21.58 -33.75
C ASP A 9 -1.27 23.12 -33.91
N GLU A 10 -0.98 23.85 -32.83
CA GLU A 10 -0.88 25.31 -32.82
C GLU A 10 0.37 25.82 -33.55
N TYR A 11 1.50 25.10 -33.46
CA TYR A 11 2.74 25.46 -34.15
C TYR A 11 2.59 25.48 -35.69
N ILE A 12 1.64 24.73 -36.24
CA ILE A 12 1.35 24.74 -37.68
C ILE A 12 0.90 26.14 -38.12
N TYR A 13 0.14 26.85 -37.27
CA TYR A 13 -0.48 28.13 -37.61
C TYR A 13 0.18 29.33 -36.92
N LEU A 14 1.01 29.10 -35.91
CA LEU A 14 1.63 30.12 -35.07
C LEU A 14 3.13 29.86 -34.93
N ASP A 15 3.89 30.89 -34.56
CA ASP A 15 5.30 30.73 -34.20
C ASP A 15 5.48 30.86 -32.70
N PHE A 16 6.42 30.09 -32.18
CA PHE A 16 6.78 30.10 -30.76
C PHE A 16 8.17 30.72 -30.60
N THR A 17 8.35 31.51 -29.54
CA THR A 17 9.70 31.87 -29.10
C THR A 17 10.43 30.65 -28.57
N HIS A 18 11.73 30.80 -28.33
CA HIS A 18 12.42 29.84 -27.47
C HIS A 18 11.70 29.72 -26.11
N PRO A 19 11.62 28.51 -25.53
CA PRO A 19 11.03 28.32 -24.21
C PRO A 19 11.70 29.15 -23.12
N TYR A 20 10.90 29.60 -22.17
CA TYR A 20 11.34 30.48 -21.09
C TYR A 20 11.24 29.87 -19.68
N LEU A 21 10.23 29.04 -19.42
CA LEU A 21 10.05 28.34 -18.14
C LEU A 21 9.56 26.92 -18.42
N ASN A 22 10.00 25.94 -17.63
CA ASN A 22 9.44 24.60 -17.67
C ASN A 22 8.28 24.49 -16.69
N SER A 23 7.22 23.79 -17.12
CA SER A 23 6.09 23.53 -16.27
C SER A 23 5.72 22.06 -16.31
N ILE A 24 5.30 21.56 -15.16
CA ILE A 24 5.02 20.15 -14.93
C ILE A 24 3.58 20.01 -14.46
N ILE A 25 2.81 19.14 -15.10
CA ILE A 25 1.46 18.80 -14.67
C ILE A 25 1.51 17.52 -13.84
N THR A 26 0.96 17.61 -12.63
CA THR A 26 0.67 16.44 -11.79
C THR A 26 -0.79 16.50 -11.36
N VAL A 27 -1.28 15.47 -10.68
CA VAL A 27 -2.68 15.35 -10.30
C VAL A 27 -2.81 15.14 -8.80
N LEU A 28 -3.74 15.88 -8.19
CA LEU A 28 -4.25 15.65 -6.85
C LEU A 28 -5.28 14.53 -6.89
N VAL A 29 -5.03 13.45 -6.16
CA VAL A 29 -5.87 12.26 -6.10
C VAL A 29 -6.39 12.07 -4.68
N PRO A 30 -7.49 11.32 -4.47
CA PRO A 30 -7.95 10.99 -3.12
C PRO A 30 -6.84 10.35 -2.28
N LYS A 31 -6.72 10.74 -1.01
CA LYS A 31 -5.75 10.11 -0.10
C LYS A 31 -6.01 8.60 0.04
N PRO A 32 -4.95 7.79 0.14
CA PRO A 32 -5.12 6.37 0.42
C PRO A 32 -5.79 6.19 1.78
N HIS A 33 -6.68 5.20 1.85
CA HIS A 33 -7.36 4.85 3.09
C HIS A 33 -6.43 4.01 3.97
N GLN A 34 -6.62 4.08 5.28
CA GLN A 34 -5.94 3.17 6.21
C GLN A 34 -6.42 1.74 5.96
N LEU A 35 -5.49 0.78 6.07
CA LEU A 35 -5.86 -0.63 6.00
C LEU A 35 -6.80 -0.96 7.18
N PRO A 36 -7.83 -1.80 6.95
CA PRO A 36 -8.71 -2.23 8.02
C PRO A 36 -7.92 -2.85 9.18
N GLU A 37 -8.18 -2.37 10.39
CA GLU A 37 -7.36 -2.71 11.56
C GLU A 37 -7.37 -4.22 11.89
N TRP A 38 -8.48 -4.91 11.60
CA TRP A 38 -8.59 -6.36 11.79
C TRP A 38 -7.64 -7.18 10.90
N MET A 39 -7.18 -6.61 9.77
CA MET A 39 -6.24 -7.27 8.85
C MET A 39 -4.78 -7.10 9.27
N ILE A 40 -4.48 -6.18 10.19
CA ILE A 40 -3.10 -5.83 10.59
C ILE A 40 -2.27 -7.06 10.99
N PRO A 41 -2.77 -8.01 11.81
CA PRO A 41 -1.98 -9.20 12.19
C PRO A 41 -1.56 -10.06 10.99
N VAL A 42 -2.44 -10.19 9.98
CA VAL A 42 -2.17 -11.01 8.79
C VAL A 42 -1.28 -10.26 7.79
N ASN A 43 -1.54 -8.97 7.60
CA ASN A 43 -0.79 -8.11 6.67
C ASN A 43 0.57 -7.66 7.20
N THR A 44 0.94 -8.03 8.43
CA THR A 44 2.27 -7.74 9.00
C THR A 44 3.39 -8.32 8.16
N PHE A 45 3.17 -9.52 7.61
CA PHE A 45 4.09 -10.15 6.69
C PHE A 45 3.49 -10.31 5.30
N ARG A 46 4.37 -10.25 4.30
CA ARG A 46 4.00 -10.58 2.93
C ARG A 46 3.52 -12.04 2.87
N PRO A 47 2.56 -12.36 1.99
CA PRO A 47 2.06 -13.74 1.83
C PRO A 47 3.17 -14.77 1.58
N SER A 48 4.26 -14.37 0.91
CA SER A 48 5.43 -15.24 0.68
C SER A 48 6.10 -15.72 1.97
N ILE A 49 6.18 -14.88 3.00
CA ILE A 49 6.76 -15.24 4.30
C ILE A 49 5.82 -16.20 5.03
N TRP A 50 4.50 -15.97 4.99
CA TRP A 50 3.53 -16.90 5.56
C TRP A 50 3.61 -18.28 4.94
N ILE A 51 3.73 -18.35 3.61
CA ILE A 51 3.95 -19.61 2.89
C ILE A 51 5.25 -20.28 3.35
N ALA A 52 6.35 -19.52 3.47
CA ALA A 52 7.62 -20.05 3.95
C ALA A 52 7.55 -20.61 5.38
N VAL A 53 6.75 -20.00 6.26
CA VAL A 53 6.51 -20.47 7.64
C VAL A 53 5.69 -21.76 7.66
N ILE A 54 4.67 -21.86 6.80
CA ILE A 54 3.88 -23.09 6.68
C ILE A 54 4.76 -24.23 6.14
N ILE A 55 5.62 -23.95 5.16
CA ILE A 55 6.58 -24.93 4.63
C ILE A 55 7.60 -25.33 5.70
N SER A 56 8.16 -24.38 6.45
CA SER A 56 9.13 -24.69 7.51
C SER A 56 8.50 -25.53 8.62
N LEU A 57 7.25 -25.24 8.99
CA LEU A 57 6.47 -26.06 9.93
C LEU A 57 6.29 -27.49 9.40
N ALA A 58 5.92 -27.66 8.13
CA ALA A 58 5.78 -28.98 7.52
C ALA A 58 7.10 -29.76 7.51
N VAL A 59 8.21 -29.09 7.17
CA VAL A 59 9.56 -29.69 7.21
C VAL A 59 9.93 -30.11 8.63
N ILE A 60 9.61 -29.29 9.64
CA ILE A 60 9.86 -29.63 11.06
C ILE A 60 9.02 -30.83 11.50
N VAL A 61 7.73 -30.91 11.13
CA VAL A 61 6.87 -32.07 11.42
C VAL A 61 7.47 -33.35 10.84
N ILE A 62 7.86 -33.33 9.56
CA ILE A 62 8.46 -34.48 8.88
C ILE A 62 9.78 -34.86 9.55
N SER A 63 10.63 -33.88 9.85
CA SER A 63 11.93 -34.10 10.47
C SER A 63 11.78 -34.68 11.89
N LEU A 64 10.86 -34.16 12.69
CA LEU A 64 10.55 -34.69 14.03
C LEU A 64 10.05 -36.12 13.97
N TYR A 65 9.22 -36.46 12.99
CA TYR A 65 8.74 -37.82 12.80
C TYR A 65 9.91 -38.79 12.53
N PHE A 66 10.83 -38.43 11.64
CA PHE A 66 12.01 -39.24 11.35
C PHE A 66 12.97 -39.30 12.55
N VAL A 67 13.29 -38.17 13.17
CA VAL A 67 14.18 -38.11 14.35
C VAL A 67 13.60 -38.93 15.50
N ASN A 68 12.29 -38.90 15.71
CA ASN A 68 11.65 -39.74 16.72
C ASN A 68 11.79 -41.23 16.37
N LYS A 69 11.55 -41.63 15.11
CA LYS A 69 11.73 -43.01 14.65
C LYS A 69 13.16 -43.51 14.84
N TYR A 70 14.18 -42.68 14.56
CA TYR A 70 15.58 -43.04 14.82
C TYR A 70 15.89 -43.10 16.31
N THR A 71 15.35 -42.17 17.11
CA THR A 71 15.54 -42.17 18.56
C THR A 71 14.93 -43.42 19.20
N ASP A 72 13.78 -43.89 18.70
CA ASP A 72 13.11 -45.12 19.15
C ASP A 72 13.91 -46.41 18.89
N ILE A 73 14.88 -46.38 17.97
CA ILE A 73 15.81 -47.49 17.72
C ILE A 73 16.95 -47.49 18.74
N ILE A 74 17.42 -46.31 19.14
CA ILE A 74 18.60 -46.12 19.99
C ILE A 74 18.24 -46.19 21.48
N VAL A 75 17.05 -45.72 21.85
CA VAL A 75 16.64 -45.51 23.25
C VAL A 75 15.83 -46.71 23.79
N PRO A 76 16.07 -47.15 25.05
CA PRO A 76 15.30 -48.21 25.70
C PRO A 76 13.80 -47.93 25.72
N LYS A 77 12.98 -48.99 25.71
CA LYS A 77 11.50 -48.91 25.65
C LYS A 77 10.87 -48.03 26.73
N GLU A 78 11.49 -47.89 27.89
CA GLU A 78 11.00 -47.12 29.04
C GLU A 78 11.12 -45.60 28.87
N LEU A 79 12.02 -45.14 27.99
CA LEU A 79 12.27 -43.72 27.72
C LEU A 79 11.58 -43.25 26.43
N LYS A 80 10.73 -44.09 25.81
CA LYS A 80 10.01 -43.76 24.59
C LYS A 80 8.87 -42.78 24.85
N VAL A 81 8.85 -41.69 24.08
CA VAL A 81 7.86 -40.63 24.24
C VAL A 81 6.65 -40.92 23.36
N LYS A 82 5.57 -41.44 23.96
CA LYS A 82 4.33 -41.82 23.24
C LYS A 82 3.71 -40.66 22.45
N SER A 83 3.87 -39.41 22.88
CA SER A 83 3.32 -38.24 22.18
C SER A 83 3.87 -38.06 20.75
N PHE A 84 5.06 -38.56 20.44
CA PHE A 84 5.66 -38.46 19.10
C PHE A 84 5.45 -39.72 18.24
N SER A 85 4.70 -40.71 18.75
CA SER A 85 4.46 -41.98 18.05
C SER A 85 3.37 -41.91 16.97
N SER A 86 2.48 -40.92 17.05
CA SER A 86 1.40 -40.69 16.08
C SER A 86 1.64 -39.43 15.26
N TRP A 87 1.23 -39.44 14.00
CA TRP A 87 1.32 -38.27 13.11
C TRP A 87 0.59 -37.05 13.68
N SER A 88 -0.58 -37.24 14.29
CA SER A 88 -1.33 -36.17 14.96
C SER A 88 -0.57 -35.62 16.16
N GLY A 89 0.06 -36.48 16.97
CA GLY A 89 0.86 -36.07 18.13
C GLY A 89 2.09 -35.26 17.75
N VAL A 90 2.84 -35.69 16.72
CA VAL A 90 4.01 -34.94 16.21
C VAL A 90 3.58 -33.57 15.66
N THR A 91 2.48 -33.53 14.91
CA THR A 91 1.95 -32.28 14.34
C THR A 91 1.53 -31.31 15.43
N LEU A 92 0.84 -31.78 16.46
CA LEU A 92 0.38 -30.95 17.56
C LEU A 92 1.55 -30.41 18.40
N GLN A 93 2.62 -31.20 18.58
CA GLN A 93 3.85 -30.73 19.22
C GLN A 93 4.58 -29.69 18.37
N ALA A 94 4.62 -29.85 17.04
CA ALA A 94 5.22 -28.86 16.14
C ALA A 94 4.46 -27.53 16.14
N ILE A 95 3.12 -27.58 16.14
CA ILE A 95 2.27 -26.39 16.31
C ILE A 95 2.51 -25.76 17.69
N GLY A 96 2.59 -26.58 18.74
CA GLY A 96 2.91 -26.12 20.10
C GLY A 96 4.24 -25.37 20.15
N MET A 97 5.30 -25.91 19.52
CA MET A 97 6.60 -25.23 19.39
C MET A 97 6.50 -23.90 18.64
N ALA A 98 5.75 -23.85 17.53
CA ALA A 98 5.52 -22.62 16.78
C ALA A 98 4.82 -21.54 17.63
N LEU A 99 4.00 -21.96 18.59
CA LEU A 99 3.32 -21.10 19.56
C LEU A 99 4.12 -20.90 20.86
N LEU A 100 5.38 -21.34 20.92
CA LEU A 100 6.25 -21.27 22.10
C LEU A 100 5.66 -21.96 23.35
N GLN A 101 4.89 -23.02 23.14
CA GLN A 101 4.36 -23.84 24.24
C GLN A 101 5.40 -24.85 24.69
N PRO A 102 5.57 -25.04 26.03
CA PRO A 102 6.47 -26.05 26.55
C PRO A 102 5.99 -27.46 26.16
N PRO A 103 6.90 -28.42 25.96
CA PRO A 103 6.52 -29.78 25.62
C PRO A 103 5.67 -30.40 26.74
N GLY A 104 4.50 -30.94 26.39
CA GLY A 104 3.61 -31.58 27.37
C GLY A 104 4.19 -32.84 28.04
N THR A 105 5.31 -33.36 27.55
CA THR A 105 6.04 -34.51 28.11
C THR A 105 7.53 -34.21 28.20
N ARG A 106 8.16 -34.57 29.32
CA ARG A 106 9.60 -34.41 29.50
C ARG A 106 10.36 -35.27 28.50
N LEU A 107 11.23 -34.65 27.72
CA LEU A 107 12.09 -35.34 26.76
C LEU A 107 13.34 -35.91 27.46
N PRO A 108 13.78 -37.14 27.13
CA PRO A 108 14.96 -37.76 27.74
C PRO A 108 16.21 -36.89 27.59
N PHE A 109 17.01 -36.79 28.66
CA PHE A 109 18.30 -36.08 28.65
C PHE A 109 19.25 -36.72 27.63
N GLY A 110 19.95 -35.88 26.87
CA GLY A 110 20.92 -36.32 25.87
C GLY A 110 20.34 -36.88 24.56
N SER A 111 19.02 -37.07 24.44
CA SER A 111 18.40 -37.62 23.23
C SER A 111 18.55 -36.70 22.00
N PRO A 112 18.77 -37.26 20.80
CA PRO A 112 18.77 -36.48 19.55
C PRO A 112 17.45 -35.73 19.34
N LEU A 113 16.32 -36.35 19.72
CA LEU A 113 15.01 -35.74 19.69
C LEU A 113 14.94 -34.46 20.51
N ARG A 114 15.46 -34.46 21.74
CA ARG A 114 15.50 -33.26 22.58
C ARG A 114 16.34 -32.14 21.95
N ARG A 115 17.51 -32.47 21.37
CA ARG A 115 18.37 -31.48 20.72
C ARG A 115 17.65 -30.84 19.53
N PHE A 116 17.04 -31.66 18.68
CA PHE A 116 16.29 -31.17 17.51
C PHE A 116 15.07 -30.34 17.92
N PHE A 117 14.33 -30.78 18.94
CA PHE A 117 13.20 -30.05 19.50
C PHE A 117 13.65 -28.67 20.00
N THR A 118 14.68 -28.59 20.84
CA THR A 118 15.19 -27.32 21.36
C THR A 118 15.71 -26.40 20.24
N LEU A 119 16.38 -26.94 19.22
CA LEU A 119 16.81 -26.12 18.06
C LEU A 119 15.61 -25.57 17.28
N SER A 120 14.57 -26.38 17.08
CA SER A 120 13.34 -25.94 16.40
C SER A 120 12.59 -24.89 17.21
N GLU A 121 12.55 -25.03 18.53
CA GLU A 121 11.94 -24.08 19.46
C GLU A 121 12.68 -22.73 19.46
N VAL A 122 14.02 -22.74 19.44
CA VAL A 122 14.83 -21.52 19.27
C VAL A 122 14.53 -20.84 17.93
N PHE A 123 14.38 -21.61 16.85
CA PHE A 123 13.99 -21.06 15.55
C PHE A 123 12.62 -20.37 15.58
N PHE A 124 11.60 -21.00 16.18
CA PHE A 124 10.29 -20.38 16.34
C PHE A 124 10.29 -19.19 17.30
N LEU A 125 11.16 -19.18 18.30
CA LEU A 125 11.36 -18.03 19.17
C LEU A 125 11.88 -16.83 18.38
N LEU A 126 12.90 -17.03 17.53
CA LEU A 126 13.41 -15.98 16.64
C LEU A 126 12.33 -15.49 15.68
N PHE A 127 11.54 -16.40 15.11
CA PHE A 127 10.43 -16.00 14.23
C PHE A 127 9.38 -15.16 14.97
N THR A 128 8.99 -15.58 16.17
CA THR A 128 7.96 -14.90 16.98
C THR A 128 8.44 -13.52 17.44
N THR A 129 9.72 -13.35 17.77
CA THR A 129 10.27 -12.03 18.13
C THR A 129 10.30 -11.09 16.93
N ILE A 130 10.67 -11.57 15.74
CA ILE A 130 10.62 -10.79 14.49
C ILE A 130 9.18 -10.37 14.18
N TYR A 131 8.23 -11.31 14.27
CA TYR A 131 6.81 -11.01 14.06
C TYR A 131 6.30 -9.97 15.06
N SER A 132 6.65 -10.11 16.35
CA SER A 132 6.23 -9.17 17.39
C SER A 132 6.79 -7.77 17.16
N ALA A 133 8.06 -7.67 16.72
CA ALA A 133 8.68 -6.39 16.38
C ALA A 133 8.03 -5.74 15.14
N ALA A 134 7.76 -6.54 14.09
CA ALA A 134 7.10 -6.06 12.88
C ALA A 134 5.66 -5.60 13.16
N LEU A 135 4.92 -6.37 13.96
CA LEU A 135 3.57 -6.03 14.38
C LEU A 135 3.56 -4.74 15.20
N ALA A 136 4.49 -4.59 16.15
CA ALA A 136 4.62 -3.36 16.93
C ALA A 136 4.88 -2.13 16.03
N SER A 137 5.71 -2.28 14.99
CA SER A 137 5.98 -1.19 14.03
C SER A 137 4.76 -0.77 13.22
N ILE A 138 3.89 -1.72 12.82
CA ILE A 138 2.67 -1.41 12.05
C ILE A 138 1.58 -0.85 12.95
N LEU A 139 1.56 -1.22 14.23
CA LEU A 139 0.63 -0.66 15.21
C LEU A 139 1.00 0.78 15.60
N THR A 140 2.27 1.17 15.52
CA THR A 140 2.70 2.56 15.75
C THR A 140 2.57 3.44 14.52
N VAL A 141 2.86 2.89 13.33
CA VAL A 141 2.70 3.57 12.04
C VAL A 141 1.64 2.83 11.21
N PRO A 142 0.42 3.39 11.10
CA PRO A 142 -0.67 2.73 10.43
C PRO A 142 -0.32 2.52 8.97
N ALA A 143 -0.60 1.32 8.49
CA ALA A 143 -0.42 0.97 7.09
C ALA A 143 -1.63 1.46 6.28
N TYR A 144 -1.36 2.01 5.10
CA TYR A 144 -2.38 2.50 4.17
C TYR A 144 -2.39 1.66 2.90
N TYR A 145 -3.48 1.75 2.14
CA TYR A 145 -3.49 1.24 0.78
C TYR A 145 -2.45 1.98 -0.09
N PRO A 146 -1.95 1.35 -1.17
CA PRO A 146 -1.06 2.02 -2.10
C PRO A 146 -1.67 3.33 -2.61
N ALA A 147 -0.91 4.43 -2.50
CA ALA A 147 -1.31 5.71 -3.07
C ALA A 147 -1.20 5.67 -4.60
N ILE A 148 -2.04 6.45 -5.28
CA ILE A 148 -1.94 6.66 -6.72
C ILE A 148 -0.82 7.69 -6.95
N ASP A 149 0.32 7.22 -7.46
CA ASP A 149 1.55 8.02 -7.58
C ASP A 149 1.98 8.29 -9.03
N ASP A 150 1.35 7.64 -10.01
CA ASP A 150 1.67 7.79 -11.44
C ASP A 150 0.42 7.79 -12.33
N GLY A 151 0.57 8.24 -13.58
CA GLY A 151 -0.55 8.32 -14.53
C GLY A 151 -1.16 6.96 -14.92
N ARG A 152 -0.41 5.86 -14.86
CA ARG A 152 -0.95 4.52 -15.13
C ARG A 152 -1.83 4.05 -13.98
N GLN A 153 -1.40 4.25 -12.74
CA GLN A 153 -2.18 3.98 -11.54
C GLN A 153 -3.45 4.83 -11.52
N LEU A 154 -3.37 6.10 -11.94
CA LEU A 154 -4.55 6.94 -12.10
C LEU A 154 -5.52 6.33 -13.12
N TYR A 155 -5.02 5.88 -14.27
CA TYR A 155 -5.85 5.20 -15.27
C TYR A 155 -6.43 3.87 -14.75
N GLU A 156 -5.67 3.06 -14.04
CA GLU A 156 -6.13 1.78 -13.47
C GLU A 156 -7.16 1.98 -12.34
N SER A 157 -7.07 3.09 -11.60
CA SER A 157 -7.99 3.41 -10.50
C SER A 157 -9.43 3.65 -10.95
N GLY A 158 -9.65 3.99 -12.23
CA GLY A 158 -10.98 4.32 -12.73
C GLY A 158 -11.48 5.72 -12.37
N ILE A 159 -10.67 6.53 -11.67
CA ILE A 159 -11.07 7.85 -11.19
C ILE A 159 -11.15 8.84 -12.35
N HIS A 160 -12.24 9.63 -12.37
CA HIS A 160 -12.37 10.77 -13.27
C HIS A 160 -11.58 11.96 -12.72
N TRP A 161 -10.93 12.69 -13.62
CA TRP A 161 -10.17 13.88 -13.27
C TRP A 161 -10.76 15.09 -13.97
N VAL A 162 -10.85 16.20 -13.22
CA VAL A 162 -11.69 17.33 -13.60
C VAL A 162 -10.93 18.64 -13.45
N SER A 163 -11.20 19.58 -14.34
CA SER A 163 -10.62 20.93 -14.24
C SER A 163 -11.50 21.97 -14.91
N SER A 164 -11.04 23.22 -14.94
CA SER A 164 -11.79 24.37 -15.44
C SER A 164 -11.85 24.48 -16.97
N HIS A 165 -10.97 23.79 -17.69
CA HIS A 165 -10.86 23.91 -19.14
C HIS A 165 -10.22 22.66 -19.78
N ASP A 166 -10.54 22.37 -21.03
CA ASP A 166 -9.93 21.27 -21.81
C ASP A 166 -8.43 21.47 -22.10
N ALA A 167 -7.84 22.62 -21.76
CA ALA A 167 -6.44 22.90 -22.04
C ALA A 167 -5.51 21.92 -21.30
N TRP A 168 -5.97 21.37 -20.17
CA TRP A 168 -5.25 20.38 -19.37
C TRP A 168 -5.01 19.04 -20.09
N VAL A 169 -5.71 18.76 -21.19
CA VAL A 169 -5.51 17.53 -21.97
C VAL A 169 -4.79 17.76 -23.30
N TYR A 170 -4.57 19.00 -23.74
CA TYR A 170 -4.01 19.27 -25.08
C TYR A 170 -2.65 18.61 -25.31
N SER A 171 -1.77 18.62 -24.30
CA SER A 171 -0.45 17.99 -24.39
C SER A 171 -0.48 16.45 -24.51
N ILE A 172 -1.57 15.81 -24.09
CA ILE A 172 -1.71 14.34 -24.07
C ILE A 172 -2.81 13.82 -24.99
N ARG A 173 -3.55 14.70 -25.67
CA ARG A 173 -4.68 14.35 -26.54
C ARG A 173 -4.29 13.41 -27.68
N ASN A 174 -3.13 13.65 -28.27
CA ASN A 174 -2.59 12.88 -29.39
C ASN A 174 -1.53 11.84 -28.93
N ALA A 175 -1.52 11.48 -27.64
CA ALA A 175 -0.58 10.50 -27.11
C ALA A 175 -0.80 9.12 -27.76
N SER A 176 0.30 8.41 -28.04
CA SER A 176 0.24 7.08 -28.65
C SER A 176 -0.16 6.00 -27.62
N GLU A 177 0.23 6.22 -26.36
CA GLU A 177 0.02 5.33 -25.24
C GLU A 177 -1.48 5.15 -24.93
N PRO A 178 -1.98 3.91 -24.83
CA PRO A 178 -3.40 3.65 -24.57
C PRO A 178 -3.91 4.23 -23.25
N TYR A 179 -3.09 4.22 -22.20
CA TYR A 179 -3.49 4.72 -20.88
C TYR A 179 -3.68 6.24 -20.88
N LEU A 180 -2.87 6.99 -21.65
CA LEU A 180 -3.01 8.45 -21.77
C LEU A 180 -4.28 8.81 -22.53
N ARG A 181 -4.57 8.10 -23.63
CA ARG A 181 -5.85 8.27 -24.35
C ARG A 181 -7.05 7.98 -23.45
N GLY A 182 -7.00 6.89 -22.69
CA GLY A 182 -8.04 6.57 -21.73
C GLY A 182 -8.18 7.56 -20.56
N LEU A 183 -7.10 8.27 -20.19
CA LEU A 183 -7.19 9.39 -19.25
C LEU A 183 -7.86 10.61 -19.89
N VAL A 184 -7.55 10.93 -21.15
CA VAL A 184 -8.22 12.01 -21.89
C VAL A 184 -9.71 11.76 -22.00
N ASP A 185 -10.12 10.51 -22.27
CA ASP A 185 -11.53 10.12 -22.35
C ASP A 185 -12.28 10.26 -21.01
N ARG A 186 -11.57 10.24 -19.88
CA ARG A 186 -12.12 10.39 -18.52
C ARG A 186 -11.92 11.79 -17.94
N PHE A 187 -11.44 12.73 -18.75
CA PHE A 187 -11.32 14.11 -18.35
C PHE A 187 -12.65 14.84 -18.53
N GLU A 188 -13.03 15.66 -17.55
CA GLU A 188 -14.23 16.50 -17.65
C GLU A 188 -13.92 17.95 -17.28
N ALA A 189 -14.24 18.87 -18.20
CA ALA A 189 -14.19 20.29 -17.93
C ALA A 189 -15.50 20.77 -17.28
N HIS A 190 -15.39 21.41 -16.12
CA HIS A 190 -16.52 21.94 -15.36
C HIS A 190 -16.26 23.40 -14.94
N ASP A 191 -17.32 24.13 -14.64
CA ASP A 191 -17.21 25.48 -14.09
C ASP A 191 -16.68 25.47 -12.64
N THR A 192 -16.12 26.60 -12.20
CA THR A 192 -15.49 26.72 -10.87
C THR A 192 -16.42 26.33 -9.72
N GLU A 193 -17.71 26.66 -9.79
CA GLU A 193 -18.66 26.33 -8.73
C GLU A 193 -18.96 24.83 -8.66
N THR A 194 -19.02 24.16 -9.81
CA THR A 194 -19.11 22.69 -9.87
C THR A 194 -17.83 22.04 -9.37
N LEU A 195 -16.65 22.55 -9.74
CA LEU A 195 -15.37 22.04 -9.23
C LEU A 195 -15.27 22.15 -7.70
N LYS A 196 -15.71 23.27 -7.11
CA LYS A 196 -15.78 23.44 -5.64
C LYS A 196 -16.71 22.41 -4.98
N LYS A 197 -17.81 22.00 -5.65
CA LYS A 197 -18.72 20.96 -5.15
C LYS A 197 -18.12 19.56 -5.31
N LEU A 198 -17.57 19.25 -6.48
CA LEU A 198 -16.92 17.98 -6.78
C LEU A 198 -15.74 17.74 -5.86
N ALA A 199 -15.02 18.78 -5.49
CA ALA A 199 -13.87 18.64 -4.61
C ALA A 199 -14.23 18.37 -3.14
N LYS A 200 -15.48 18.60 -2.73
CA LYS A 200 -16.02 18.14 -1.45
C LYS A 200 -16.54 16.71 -1.52
N LYS A 201 -16.68 16.14 -2.72
CA LYS A 201 -17.16 14.79 -2.96
C LYS A 201 -15.96 13.89 -3.20
N ASP A 202 -15.82 12.83 -2.41
CA ASP A 202 -14.74 11.86 -2.63
C ASP A 202 -14.86 11.19 -4.01
N GLY A 203 -13.71 10.90 -4.63
CA GLY A 203 -13.63 10.12 -5.87
C GLY A 203 -13.36 10.91 -7.16
N TYR A 204 -12.94 12.17 -7.07
CA TYR A 204 -12.44 12.95 -8.22
C TYR A 204 -10.98 13.34 -8.02
N ALA A 205 -10.27 13.50 -9.13
CA ALA A 205 -8.89 13.96 -9.15
C ALA A 205 -8.77 15.34 -9.84
N PHE A 206 -7.81 16.15 -9.43
CA PHE A 206 -7.68 17.55 -9.87
C PHE A 206 -6.26 17.82 -10.37
N PRO A 207 -6.05 18.25 -11.63
CA PRO A 207 -4.72 18.53 -12.12
C PRO A 207 -4.18 19.82 -11.52
N ILE A 208 -2.89 19.84 -11.20
CA ILE A 208 -2.16 21.00 -10.71
C ILE A 208 -0.89 21.18 -11.54
N GLU A 209 -0.48 22.43 -11.68
CA GLU A 209 0.72 22.80 -12.41
C GLU A 209 1.81 23.21 -11.42
N ILE A 210 2.98 22.60 -11.55
CA ILE A 210 4.20 22.90 -10.82
C ILE A 210 5.11 23.71 -11.73
N MET A 211 5.38 24.95 -11.32
CA MET A 211 6.26 25.89 -12.01
C MET A 211 7.74 25.51 -11.84
N THR A 212 8.62 26.16 -12.61
CA THR A 212 10.07 25.87 -12.63
C THR A 212 10.73 26.00 -11.25
N GLY A 213 10.35 26.99 -10.45
CA GLY A 213 10.84 27.18 -9.08
C GLY A 213 10.20 26.22 -8.05
N GLY A 214 9.34 25.30 -8.47
CA GLY A 214 8.71 24.29 -7.62
C GLY A 214 7.41 24.76 -6.93
N HIS A 215 6.97 26.00 -7.21
CA HIS A 215 5.70 26.52 -6.73
C HIS A 215 4.53 25.94 -7.52
N VAL A 216 3.39 25.74 -6.87
CA VAL A 216 2.18 25.24 -7.53
C VAL A 216 1.27 26.40 -7.93
N THR A 217 0.69 26.38 -9.11
CA THR A 217 -0.28 27.42 -9.50
C THR A 217 -1.56 27.28 -8.68
N GLN A 218 -2.08 28.40 -8.18
CA GLN A 218 -3.32 28.38 -7.39
C GLN A 218 -4.52 28.42 -8.33
N GLN A 219 -5.36 27.39 -8.24
CA GLN A 219 -6.66 27.37 -8.89
C GLN A 219 -7.74 27.82 -7.90
N GLU A 220 -8.74 28.56 -8.37
CA GLU A 220 -9.77 29.15 -7.50
C GLU A 220 -10.60 28.10 -6.74
N HIS A 221 -10.74 26.90 -7.29
CA HIS A 221 -11.48 25.83 -6.65
C HIS A 221 -10.67 25.11 -5.56
N LEU A 222 -9.34 25.21 -5.53
CA LEU A 222 -8.50 24.51 -4.55
C LEU A 222 -8.49 25.25 -3.21
N SER A 223 -9.03 24.61 -2.18
CA SER A 223 -9.00 25.10 -0.79
C SER A 223 -7.99 24.31 0.06
N GLU A 224 -7.56 24.90 1.18
CA GLU A 224 -6.66 24.24 2.13
C GLU A 224 -7.29 22.96 2.73
N GLU A 225 -8.58 23.02 3.06
CA GLU A 225 -9.34 21.88 3.58
C GLU A 225 -9.35 20.70 2.58
N MET A 226 -9.49 21.00 1.29
CA MET A 226 -9.49 19.99 0.23
C MET A 226 -8.13 19.29 0.10
N ILE A 227 -7.03 20.05 0.11
CA ILE A 227 -5.68 19.47 0.02
C ILE A 227 -5.39 18.55 1.21
N SER A 228 -5.98 18.82 2.37
CA SER A 228 -5.85 17.93 3.53
C SER A 228 -6.44 16.53 3.28
N GLY A 229 -7.41 16.38 2.36
CA GLY A 229 -8.00 15.10 1.94
C GLY A 229 -7.42 14.50 0.65
N LEU A 230 -6.54 15.24 -0.04
CA LEU A 230 -5.94 14.83 -1.31
C LEU A 230 -4.44 14.54 -1.17
N HIS A 231 -3.95 13.68 -2.04
CA HIS A 231 -2.57 13.29 -2.19
C HIS A 231 -2.05 13.82 -3.52
N VAL A 232 -0.91 14.48 -3.53
CA VAL A 232 -0.23 14.88 -4.77
C VAL A 232 0.52 13.66 -5.32
N MET A 233 0.22 13.25 -6.56
CA MET A 233 0.99 12.22 -7.24
C MET A 233 2.50 12.55 -7.25
N LYS A 234 3.33 11.56 -6.92
CA LYS A 234 4.79 11.72 -6.90
C LYS A 234 5.39 11.96 -8.28
N HIS A 235 4.89 11.25 -9.28
CA HIS A 235 5.37 11.38 -10.65
C HIS A 235 4.47 12.34 -11.42
N GLU A 236 5.09 13.12 -12.29
CA GLU A 236 4.37 13.97 -13.23
C GLU A 236 3.53 13.15 -14.21
N LEU A 237 2.39 13.72 -14.61
CA LEU A 237 1.58 13.17 -15.69
C LEU A 237 2.22 13.52 -17.03
N TYR A 238 2.63 14.76 -17.20
CA TYR A 238 3.44 15.26 -18.31
C TYR A 238 4.08 16.60 -17.94
N GLY A 239 5.14 16.99 -18.64
CA GLY A 239 5.75 18.31 -18.54
C GLY A 239 5.95 18.92 -19.91
N SER A 240 5.89 20.25 -20.00
CA SER A 240 6.19 20.97 -21.24
C SER A 240 6.82 22.33 -20.97
N PRO A 241 7.75 22.77 -21.82
CA PRO A 241 8.25 24.13 -21.77
C PRO A 241 7.17 25.13 -22.16
N SER A 242 7.10 26.24 -21.44
CA SER A 242 6.24 27.39 -21.74
C SER A 242 6.89 28.28 -22.78
N VAL A 243 6.10 28.72 -23.75
CA VAL A 243 6.51 29.55 -24.88
C VAL A 243 5.62 30.77 -25.05
N MET A 244 6.16 31.82 -25.67
CA MET A 244 5.36 32.95 -26.10
C MET A 244 4.93 32.71 -27.54
N ILE A 245 3.63 32.86 -27.79
CA ILE A 245 3.02 32.69 -29.11
C ILE A 245 3.05 34.01 -29.88
N LEU A 246 3.47 33.94 -31.14
CA LEU A 246 3.40 35.00 -32.14
C LEU A 246 2.69 34.50 -33.40
N ARG A 247 2.27 35.46 -34.25
CA ARG A 247 1.79 35.13 -35.60
C ARG A 247 2.90 34.44 -36.40
N LYS A 248 2.51 33.48 -37.25
CA LYS A 248 3.44 32.80 -38.16
C LYS A 248 4.21 33.80 -39.02
N GLY A 249 5.53 33.63 -39.11
CA GLY A 249 6.43 34.51 -39.84
C GLY A 249 6.62 35.89 -39.19
N SER A 250 6.30 36.05 -37.91
CA SER A 250 6.47 37.34 -37.22
C SER A 250 7.95 37.77 -37.21
N PRO A 251 8.28 39.00 -37.64
CA PRO A 251 9.66 39.51 -37.60
C PRO A 251 10.16 39.72 -36.16
N TYR A 252 9.28 39.67 -35.17
CA TYR A 252 9.63 39.88 -33.76
C TYR A 252 10.05 38.60 -33.03
N THR A 253 9.88 37.42 -33.63
CA THR A 253 10.12 36.14 -32.94
C THR A 253 11.56 36.00 -32.45
N GLU A 254 12.55 36.34 -33.28
CA GLU A 254 13.97 36.31 -32.91
C GLU A 254 14.30 37.36 -31.85
N TYR A 255 13.74 38.57 -31.99
CA TYR A 255 13.94 39.64 -31.02
C TYR A 255 13.43 39.27 -29.63
N PHE A 256 12.20 38.75 -29.53
CA PHE A 256 11.66 38.28 -28.26
C PHE A 256 12.42 37.09 -27.70
N THR A 257 12.87 36.17 -28.57
CA THR A 257 13.72 35.04 -28.16
C THR A 257 15.02 35.52 -27.51
N SER A 258 15.71 36.49 -28.12
CA SER A 258 16.92 37.09 -27.54
C SER A 258 16.65 37.76 -26.18
N LEU A 259 15.55 38.49 -26.05
CA LEU A 259 15.16 39.11 -24.77
C LEU A 259 14.88 38.06 -23.69
N ILE A 260 14.16 37.00 -24.06
CA ILE A 260 13.86 35.87 -23.16
C ILE A 260 15.15 35.23 -22.67
N HIS A 261 16.12 34.96 -23.54
CA HIS A 261 17.42 34.40 -23.13
C HIS A 261 18.13 35.30 -22.13
N ARG A 262 18.18 36.61 -22.38
CA ARG A 262 18.76 37.57 -21.44
C ARG A 262 18.05 37.59 -20.08
N CYS A 263 16.72 37.40 -20.06
CA CYS A 263 15.96 37.28 -18.83
C CYS A 263 16.24 35.98 -18.08
N ILE A 264 16.43 34.86 -18.80
CA ILE A 264 16.82 33.56 -18.23
C ILE A 264 18.24 33.66 -17.65
N ASP A 265 19.21 34.15 -18.43
CA ASP A 265 20.61 34.29 -18.03
C ASP A 265 20.76 35.23 -16.82
N GLY A 266 19.92 36.26 -16.75
CA GLY A 266 19.86 37.18 -15.61
C GLY A 266 19.07 36.66 -14.40
N GLY A 267 18.48 35.46 -14.47
CA GLY A 267 17.68 34.87 -13.39
C GLY A 267 16.36 35.58 -13.09
N LEU A 268 15.92 36.50 -13.97
CA LEU A 268 14.74 37.35 -13.73
C LEU A 268 13.45 36.53 -13.66
N LEU A 269 13.34 35.46 -14.44
CA LEU A 269 12.12 34.64 -14.47
C LEU A 269 11.90 33.88 -13.15
N LEU A 270 12.95 33.28 -12.58
CA LEU A 270 12.86 32.64 -11.25
C LEU A 270 12.58 33.65 -10.14
N TYR A 271 13.21 34.83 -10.21
CA TYR A 271 12.95 35.91 -9.27
C TYR A 271 11.48 36.35 -9.32
N TRP A 272 10.93 36.58 -10.52
CA TRP A 272 9.54 36.97 -10.68
C TRP A 272 8.57 35.88 -10.25
N GLU A 273 8.84 34.61 -10.56
CA GLU A 273 8.05 33.49 -10.03
C GLU A 273 7.98 33.54 -8.50
N SER A 274 9.12 33.67 -7.84
CA SER A 274 9.20 33.70 -6.38
C SER A 274 8.48 34.93 -5.80
N TYR A 275 8.70 36.10 -6.41
CA TYR A 275 8.06 37.35 -6.00
C TYR A 275 6.54 37.30 -6.15
N VAL A 276 6.04 36.84 -7.30
CA VAL A 276 4.60 36.71 -7.58
C VAL A 276 3.98 35.68 -6.65
N THR A 277 4.66 34.57 -6.38
CA THR A 277 4.19 33.54 -5.45
C THR A 277 3.97 34.11 -4.06
N VAL A 278 4.97 34.79 -3.49
CA VAL A 278 4.85 35.40 -2.16
C VAL A 278 3.77 36.48 -2.10
N LYS A 279 3.60 37.23 -3.19
CA LYS A 279 2.69 38.38 -3.22
C LYS A 279 1.22 38.00 -3.46
N TYR A 280 0.96 36.98 -4.28
CA TYR A 280 -0.39 36.69 -4.78
C TYR A 280 -0.88 35.28 -4.47
N LEU A 281 0.01 34.30 -4.21
CA LEU A 281 -0.40 32.94 -3.91
C LEU A 281 -0.46 32.72 -2.39
N SER A 282 -1.31 31.79 -1.97
CA SER A 282 -1.41 31.41 -0.56
C SER A 282 -0.19 30.58 -0.13
N THR A 283 0.65 31.14 0.75
CA THR A 283 1.77 30.41 1.36
C THR A 283 1.30 29.14 2.06
N ARG A 284 0.13 29.18 2.72
CA ARG A 284 -0.45 28.00 3.39
C ARG A 284 -0.76 26.89 2.41
N LEU A 285 -1.31 27.24 1.25
CA LEU A 285 -1.63 26.28 0.19
C LEU A 285 -0.33 25.63 -0.35
N GLN A 286 0.70 26.45 -0.60
CA GLN A 286 2.00 25.95 -1.04
C GLN A 286 2.62 25.00 -0.02
N THR A 287 2.59 25.37 1.26
CA THR A 287 3.07 24.51 2.35
C THR A 287 2.25 23.23 2.46
N ALA A 288 0.92 23.30 2.37
CA ALA A 288 0.05 22.11 2.41
C ALA A 288 0.34 21.14 1.25
N LEU A 289 0.60 21.66 0.04
CA LEU A 289 0.97 20.85 -1.12
C LEU A 289 2.38 20.25 -1.00
N GLN A 290 3.34 21.03 -0.52
CA GLN A 290 4.70 20.53 -0.24
C GLN A 290 4.67 19.43 0.82
N LEU A 291 3.91 19.64 1.89
CA LEU A 291 3.68 18.64 2.92
C LEU A 291 2.97 17.43 2.32
N SER A 292 1.96 17.57 1.47
CA SER A 292 1.33 16.42 0.83
C SER A 292 2.30 15.62 -0.05
N LYS A 293 3.26 16.27 -0.71
CA LYS A 293 4.30 15.58 -1.50
C LYS A 293 5.29 14.82 -0.62
N SER A 294 5.69 15.40 0.51
CA SER A 294 6.67 14.82 1.44
C SER A 294 6.04 13.85 2.45
N SER A 295 4.74 13.94 2.70
CA SER A 295 3.97 13.10 3.62
C SER A 295 3.71 11.72 3.02
N ALA A 296 4.78 11.03 2.63
CA ALA A 296 4.82 9.59 2.78
C ALA A 296 4.76 9.26 4.29
N HIS A 297 3.55 9.32 4.86
CA HIS A 297 3.16 8.77 6.16
C HIS A 297 4.05 9.07 7.37
N GLU A 298 4.68 10.24 7.46
CA GLU A 298 5.25 10.69 8.73
C GLU A 298 4.12 11.22 9.61
N LEU A 299 3.48 10.32 10.36
CA LEU A 299 2.68 10.73 11.51
C LEU A 299 3.62 11.48 12.47
N THR A 300 3.33 12.74 12.72
CA THR A 300 4.06 13.58 13.68
C THR A 300 4.00 13.03 15.11
N GLU A 301 3.06 12.12 15.41
CA GLU A 301 2.98 11.45 16.70
C GLU A 301 2.58 9.96 16.55
N PRO A 302 3.22 9.04 17.30
CA PRO A 302 2.83 7.63 17.32
C PRO A 302 1.39 7.48 17.86
N VAL A 303 0.56 6.71 17.14
CA VAL A 303 -0.84 6.49 17.50
C VAL A 303 -0.93 5.71 18.80
N LYS A 304 -1.76 6.16 19.75
CA LYS A 304 -2.07 5.40 20.97
C LYS A 304 -2.85 4.13 20.61
N LEU A 305 -2.41 2.98 21.11
CA LEU A 305 -3.06 1.70 20.86
C LEU A 305 -4.49 1.68 21.41
N LYS A 306 -5.47 1.41 20.56
CA LYS A 306 -6.90 1.23 20.91
C LYS A 306 -7.31 -0.24 20.80
N LEU A 307 -8.50 -0.56 21.31
CA LEU A 307 -9.09 -1.90 21.18
C LEU A 307 -9.36 -2.28 19.72
N ASP A 308 -9.64 -1.29 18.87
CA ASP A 308 -9.90 -1.48 17.44
C ASP A 308 -8.70 -2.19 16.76
N HIS A 309 -7.46 -1.81 17.13
CA HIS A 309 -6.24 -2.38 16.56
C HIS A 309 -6.01 -3.87 16.87
N VAL A 310 -6.64 -4.39 17.94
CA VAL A 310 -6.50 -5.79 18.38
C VAL A 310 -7.73 -6.63 18.10
N GLN A 311 -8.77 -6.05 17.48
CA GLN A 311 -10.02 -6.73 17.17
C GLN A 311 -9.80 -7.99 16.33
N GLY A 312 -8.88 -7.95 15.36
CA GLY A 312 -8.55 -9.10 14.51
C GLY A 312 -8.12 -10.34 15.30
N ALA A 313 -7.31 -10.16 16.34
CA ALA A 313 -6.86 -11.27 17.18
C ALA A 313 -8.02 -11.91 17.97
N PHE A 314 -8.94 -11.08 18.49
CA PHE A 314 -10.15 -11.57 19.16
C PHE A 314 -11.11 -12.31 18.21
N ILE A 315 -11.25 -11.82 16.97
CA ILE A 315 -12.06 -12.49 15.94
C ILE A 315 -11.51 -13.89 15.66
N VAL A 316 -10.20 -14.02 15.45
CA VAL A 316 -9.54 -15.32 15.21
C VAL A 316 -9.73 -16.27 16.40
N LEU A 317 -9.59 -15.77 17.63
CA LEU A 317 -9.82 -16.56 18.84
C LEU A 317 -11.28 -17.04 18.95
N PHE A 318 -12.24 -16.16 18.70
CA PHE A 318 -13.66 -16.50 18.79
C PHE A 318 -14.07 -17.51 17.70
N LEU A 319 -13.63 -17.31 16.46
CA LEU A 319 -13.87 -18.26 15.37
C LEU A 319 -13.21 -19.61 15.68
N GLY A 320 -11.97 -19.61 16.16
CA GLY A 320 -11.25 -20.83 16.52
C GLY A 320 -11.95 -21.64 17.62
N THR A 321 -12.45 -20.97 18.67
CA THR A 321 -13.17 -21.64 19.77
C THR A 321 -14.53 -22.17 19.32
N ILE A 322 -15.26 -21.45 18.45
CA ILE A 322 -16.50 -21.95 17.85
C ILE A 322 -16.25 -23.20 17.01
N ILE A 323 -15.24 -23.19 16.14
CA ILE A 323 -14.90 -24.35 15.30
C ILE A 323 -14.52 -25.55 16.18
N ALA A 324 -13.70 -25.33 17.21
CA ALA A 324 -13.33 -26.39 18.15
C ALA A 324 -14.55 -26.97 18.89
N LEU A 325 -15.49 -26.11 19.32
CA LEU A 325 -16.74 -26.53 19.96
C LEU A 325 -17.61 -27.36 19.01
N ILE A 326 -17.74 -26.94 17.75
CA ILE A 326 -18.51 -27.68 16.73
C ILE A 326 -17.89 -29.05 16.48
N VAL A 327 -16.56 -29.13 16.29
CA VAL A 327 -15.85 -30.40 16.08
C VAL A 327 -16.04 -31.32 17.28
N PHE A 328 -15.92 -30.80 18.51
CA PHE A 328 -16.13 -31.58 19.73
C PHE A 328 -17.57 -32.13 19.83
N ILE A 329 -18.57 -31.33 19.47
CA ILE A 329 -19.97 -31.75 19.44
C ILE A 329 -20.16 -32.87 18.39
N ILE A 330 -19.63 -32.70 17.18
CA ILE A 330 -19.70 -33.70 16.10
C ILE A 330 -19.04 -35.01 16.52
N GLU A 331 -17.87 -34.95 17.16
CA GLU A 331 -17.16 -36.12 17.67
C GLU A 331 -18.01 -36.87 18.71
N LYS A 332 -18.62 -36.13 19.66
CA LYS A 332 -19.47 -36.71 20.69
C LYS A 332 -20.71 -37.41 20.09
N TYR A 333 -21.36 -36.79 19.11
CA TYR A 333 -22.50 -37.39 18.42
C TYR A 333 -22.10 -38.62 17.60
N SER A 334 -21.00 -38.55 16.85
CA SER A 334 -20.47 -39.67 16.06
C SER A 334 -20.07 -40.85 16.94
N ASN A 335 -19.44 -40.59 18.09
CA ASN A 335 -19.12 -41.65 19.06
C ASN A 335 -20.37 -42.29 19.66
N LYS A 336 -21.42 -41.50 19.96
CA LYS A 336 -22.70 -42.03 20.46
C LYS A 336 -23.37 -42.93 19.42
N LEU A 337 -23.38 -42.52 18.15
CA LEU A 337 -23.92 -43.31 17.04
C LEU A 337 -23.14 -44.62 16.85
N ASN A 338 -21.81 -44.55 16.83
CA ASN A 338 -20.96 -45.74 16.71
C ASN A 338 -21.12 -46.72 17.90
N LYS A 339 -21.32 -46.20 19.12
CA LYS A 339 -21.55 -47.03 20.31
C LYS A 339 -22.89 -47.76 20.24
N ASN A 340 -23.95 -47.07 19.80
CA ASN A 340 -25.26 -47.69 19.57
C ASN A 340 -25.23 -48.73 18.42
N HIS A 341 -24.44 -48.48 17.38
CA HIS A 341 -24.27 -49.40 16.26
C HIS A 341 -23.46 -50.66 16.63
N ARG A 342 -22.53 -50.55 17.58
CA ARG A 342 -21.80 -51.71 18.15
C ARG A 342 -22.66 -52.53 19.09
N LEU A 343 -23.49 -51.89 19.92
CA LEU A 343 -24.41 -52.56 20.84
C LEU A 343 -25.48 -53.36 20.09
N SER A 344 -26.05 -52.80 19.02
CA SER A 344 -26.99 -53.52 18.14
C SER A 344 -26.33 -54.70 17.41
N ARG A 345 -25.08 -54.56 16.93
CA ARG A 345 -24.35 -55.70 16.32
C ARG A 345 -24.05 -56.84 17.29
N GLN A 346 -23.78 -56.55 18.57
CA GLN A 346 -23.56 -57.59 19.59
C GLN A 346 -24.84 -58.33 19.97
N GLN A 347 -26.03 -57.69 19.87
CA GLN A 347 -27.32 -58.35 20.09
C GLN A 347 -27.76 -59.26 18.94
N PHE A 348 -27.19 -59.12 17.74
CA PHE A 348 -27.45 -60.00 16.59
C PHE A 348 -26.49 -61.20 16.49
N LEU A 349 -25.43 -61.23 17.31
CA LEU A 349 -24.40 -62.29 17.31
C LEU A 349 -24.50 -63.25 18.50
N ASN A 350 -25.45 -63.01 19.42
CA ASN A 350 -25.90 -63.93 20.47
C ASN A 350 -27.31 -64.38 20.12
#